data_AF-A0A0D2VY61-F1
#
_entry.id   AF-A0A0D2VY61-F1
#
_cell.length_a   1.000
_cell.length_b   1.000
_cell.length_c   1.000
_cell.angle_alpha   90.00
_cell.angle_beta   90.00
_cell.angle_gamma   90.00
#
_symmetry.space_group_name_H-M   'P 1'
#
loop_
_entity.id
_entity.type
_entity.pdbx_description
1 polymer ?
#
loop_
_entity_poly.entity_id
_entity_poly.type
_entity_poly.pdbx_seq_one_letter_code
_entity_poly.pdbx_strand_id
1 'polypeptide(L)'
;MDDVLSTIVNLAVTYLPPSVLQTLLSPRKRKTLLRRIGVVVFILAAARWYARRGAKAERDRLRRIRDKTAKAWNYDQLRALLKHEDLTAPLTLVDLDVFESNARLLTLPALSGGKRVRLATKSLRVPWLIRQAVQASNGAITGLMCYSVQEAAFLASLTDEQLAADQVDAARVAETAAVKPSTSQQSVAALAAWNKDLLVAYPTVDQKDLDAAADLLLAGVKLTLMIDSLEHIDRLETFVIRRKRIAHEAAEGVSTGPAAASTSANVASVDQLKLRVCIDVDMSLRLFGGALHFGVHRSSCRTIQQFSALVTRLQASPHLQLVGVMGYEAQVAGLPDNNAYQRCLNPIKSLIKAASMRFAVVPLRQQVAALLSSRNIRLEFFNGGGSGNVAETSRERSLTEVTIGSGILQSRLFDYYRANECIPAFAFALFVTRKPDARSVTCQSGGFIASGATSSDKQPTPFLPAGYSTYAHEGFGEVQTPLVSCSREARQTPLALGDPVFFRPAKAGELAEHFREYHLKRGNRALGSVRTYRGHEQKFF
;
A
#
# COMPACT_ATOMS: atom_id res chain seq x y z
N MET A 1 10.30 -46.62 -22.96
CA MET A 1 10.90 -45.60 -23.86
C MET A 1 10.49 -45.87 -25.30
N ASP A 2 10.27 -47.13 -25.66
CA ASP A 2 9.86 -47.59 -26.99
C ASP A 2 8.43 -47.19 -27.40
N ASP A 3 7.47 -47.08 -26.47
CA ASP A 3 6.08 -46.65 -26.78
C ASP A 3 5.95 -45.17 -27.15
N VAL A 4 6.77 -44.31 -26.55
CA VAL A 4 6.79 -42.87 -26.87
C VAL A 4 7.51 -42.66 -28.21
N LEU A 5 8.53 -43.48 -28.49
CA LEU A 5 9.20 -43.50 -29.78
C LEU A 5 8.25 -43.97 -30.90
N SER A 6 7.45 -45.02 -30.67
CA SER A 6 6.51 -45.54 -31.67
C SER A 6 5.41 -44.52 -31.99
N THR A 7 4.91 -43.81 -30.98
CA THR A 7 3.87 -42.78 -31.13
C THR A 7 4.38 -41.55 -31.90
N ILE A 8 5.61 -41.10 -31.62
CA ILE A 8 6.23 -39.95 -32.32
C ILE A 8 6.62 -40.33 -33.75
N VAL A 9 7.08 -41.56 -33.99
CA VAL A 9 7.37 -42.08 -35.33
C VAL A 9 6.09 -42.21 -36.14
N ASN A 10 5.00 -42.72 -35.56
CA ASN A 10 3.70 -42.81 -36.23
C ASN A 10 3.16 -41.42 -36.61
N LEU A 11 3.22 -40.42 -35.72
CA LEU A 11 2.83 -39.05 -36.07
C LEU A 11 3.71 -38.43 -37.17
N ALA A 12 5.01 -38.71 -37.18
CA ALA A 12 5.90 -38.23 -38.23
C ALA A 12 5.62 -38.89 -39.59
N VAL A 13 5.23 -40.16 -39.60
CA VAL A 13 4.86 -40.90 -40.82
C VAL A 13 3.51 -40.43 -41.38
N THR A 14 2.57 -39.98 -40.55
CA THR A 14 1.24 -39.53 -40.99
C THR A 14 1.24 -38.13 -41.63
N TYR A 15 2.19 -37.25 -41.29
CA TYR A 15 2.12 -35.83 -41.66
C TYR A 15 3.30 -35.31 -42.52
N LEU A 16 4.25 -36.15 -42.90
CA LEU A 16 5.38 -35.75 -43.75
C LEU A 16 5.22 -36.28 -45.18
N PRO A 17 5.49 -35.46 -46.22
CA PRO A 17 5.48 -35.90 -47.61
C PRO A 17 6.45 -37.08 -47.83
N PRO A 18 6.11 -38.08 -48.69
CA PRO A 18 6.96 -39.25 -48.96
C PRO A 18 8.41 -38.90 -49.38
N SER A 19 8.61 -37.75 -50.02
CA SER A 19 9.92 -37.20 -50.43
C SER A 19 10.82 -36.80 -49.25
N VAL A 20 10.24 -36.40 -48.11
CA VAL A 20 10.99 -36.08 -46.89
C VAL A 20 11.42 -37.34 -46.15
N LEU A 21 10.59 -38.39 -46.18
CA LEU A 21 10.89 -39.70 -45.59
C LEU A 21 12.06 -40.42 -46.26
N GLN A 22 12.19 -40.34 -47.59
CA GLN A 22 13.33 -40.93 -48.32
C GLN A 22 14.66 -40.24 -48.02
N THR A 23 14.65 -38.94 -47.70
CA THR A 23 15.87 -38.16 -47.38
C THR A 23 16.39 -38.43 -45.95
N LEU A 24 15.57 -39.02 -45.09
CA LEU A 24 15.87 -39.33 -43.68
C LEU A 24 16.53 -40.71 -43.45
N LEU A 25 16.76 -41.47 -44.52
CA LEU A 25 17.29 -42.84 -44.47
C LEU A 25 18.82 -42.96 -44.43
N SER A 26 19.58 -41.86 -44.25
CA SER A 26 21.01 -42.01 -43.93
C SER A 26 21.19 -42.23 -42.42
N PRO A 27 21.93 -43.28 -41.98
CA PRO A 27 22.10 -43.62 -40.56
C PRO A 27 22.63 -42.46 -39.71
N ARG A 28 23.41 -41.56 -40.32
CA ARG A 28 23.97 -40.36 -39.68
C ARG A 28 22.91 -39.28 -39.40
N LYS A 29 21.98 -39.02 -40.32
CA LYS A 29 20.90 -38.01 -40.11
C LYS A 29 19.87 -38.49 -39.07
N ARG A 30 19.60 -39.80 -39.00
CA ARG A 30 18.70 -40.41 -38.01
C ARG A 30 19.19 -40.23 -36.57
N LYS A 31 20.49 -40.44 -36.31
CA LYS A 31 21.10 -40.20 -34.98
C LYS A 31 21.02 -38.73 -34.57
N THR A 32 21.24 -37.79 -35.49
CA THR A 32 21.14 -36.35 -35.21
C THR A 32 19.71 -35.91 -34.93
N LEU A 33 18.72 -36.43 -35.68
CA LEU A 33 17.30 -36.17 -35.44
C LEU A 33 16.85 -36.74 -34.09
N LEU A 34 17.21 -37.99 -33.76
CA LEU A 34 16.91 -38.62 -32.47
C LEU A 34 17.53 -37.85 -31.30
N ARG A 35 18.76 -37.33 -31.44
CA ARG A 35 19.38 -36.44 -30.45
C ARG A 35 18.60 -35.13 -30.30
N ARG A 36 18.18 -34.50 -31.40
CA ARG A 36 17.36 -33.26 -31.35
C ARG A 36 16.00 -33.49 -30.71
N ILE A 37 15.33 -34.59 -31.02
CA ILE A 37 14.06 -35.00 -30.39
C ILE A 37 14.28 -35.26 -28.89
N GLY A 38 15.35 -35.97 -28.52
CA GLY A 38 15.72 -36.20 -27.12
C GLY A 38 15.95 -34.91 -26.33
N VAL A 39 16.63 -33.92 -26.93
CA VAL A 39 16.82 -32.58 -26.34
C VAL A 39 15.48 -31.85 -26.17
N VAL A 40 14.59 -31.87 -27.18
CA VAL A 40 13.27 -31.24 -27.08
C VAL A 40 12.40 -31.91 -26.01
N VAL A 41 12.38 -33.24 -25.95
CA VAL A 41 11.64 -34.00 -24.91
C VAL A 41 12.20 -33.69 -23.53
N PHE A 42 13.53 -33.61 -23.37
CA PHE A 42 14.16 -33.23 -22.11
C PHE A 42 13.80 -31.80 -21.69
N ILE A 43 13.83 -30.83 -22.61
CA ILE A 43 13.42 -29.44 -22.35
C ILE A 43 11.96 -29.37 -21.93
N LEU A 44 11.05 -30.07 -22.63
CA LEU A 44 9.63 -30.12 -22.28
C LEU A 44 9.39 -30.81 -20.92
N ALA A 45 10.11 -31.89 -20.63
CA ALA A 45 10.04 -32.56 -19.34
C ALA A 45 10.57 -31.67 -18.20
N ALA A 46 11.68 -30.97 -18.41
CA ALA A 46 12.25 -30.00 -17.47
C ALA A 46 11.30 -28.81 -17.26
N ALA A 47 10.72 -28.26 -18.32
CA ALA A 47 9.72 -27.18 -18.24
C ALA A 47 8.47 -27.63 -17.48
N ARG A 48 7.96 -28.84 -17.75
CA ARG A 48 6.82 -29.42 -17.02
C ARG A 48 7.14 -29.70 -15.56
N TRP A 49 8.35 -30.19 -15.26
CA TRP A 49 8.82 -30.38 -13.89
C TRP A 49 8.95 -29.05 -13.14
N TYR A 50 9.52 -28.03 -13.77
CA TYR A 50 9.65 -26.68 -13.21
C TYR A 50 8.27 -26.06 -12.94
N ALA A 51 7.34 -26.16 -13.90
CA ALA A 51 5.96 -25.72 -13.73
C ALA A 51 5.23 -26.46 -12.59
N ARG A 52 5.41 -27.78 -12.47
CA ARG A 52 4.85 -28.57 -11.36
C ARG A 52 5.44 -28.18 -10.01
N ARG A 53 6.74 -27.93 -9.93
CA ARG A 53 7.42 -27.49 -8.71
C ARG A 53 6.95 -26.11 -8.28
N GLY A 54 6.82 -25.17 -9.21
CA GLY A 54 6.22 -23.85 -8.97
C GLY A 54 4.78 -23.96 -8.47
N ALA A 55 3.97 -24.81 -9.10
CA ALA A 55 2.59 -25.05 -8.67
C ALA A 55 2.50 -25.68 -7.26
N LYS A 56 3.43 -26.57 -6.89
CA LYS A 56 3.51 -27.13 -5.53
C LYS A 56 3.86 -26.04 -4.51
N ALA A 57 4.91 -25.27 -4.77
CA ALA A 57 5.34 -24.19 -3.88
C ALA A 57 4.21 -23.17 -3.64
N GLU A 58 3.47 -22.81 -4.70
CA GLU A 58 2.32 -21.91 -4.60
C GLU A 58 1.18 -22.52 -3.78
N ARG A 59 0.83 -23.80 -4.00
CA ARG A 59 -0.19 -24.49 -3.18
C ARG A 59 0.21 -24.52 -1.71
N ASP A 60 1.46 -24.86 -1.41
CA ASP A 60 1.98 -24.93 -0.04
C ASP A 60 1.94 -23.55 0.63
N ARG A 61 2.26 -22.49 -0.13
CA ARG A 61 2.18 -21.10 0.32
C ARG A 61 0.74 -20.67 0.62
N LEU A 62 -0.19 -20.89 -0.30
CA LEU A 62 -1.61 -20.56 -0.11
C LEU A 62 -2.20 -21.33 1.08
N ARG A 63 -1.80 -22.59 1.27
CA ARG A 63 -2.17 -23.38 2.45
C ARG A 63 -1.68 -22.73 3.74
N ARG A 64 -0.40 -22.31 3.82
CA ARG A 64 0.14 -21.61 4.99
C ARG A 64 -0.62 -20.32 5.29
N ILE A 65 -0.92 -19.52 4.27
CA ILE A 65 -1.69 -18.27 4.42
C ILE A 65 -3.08 -18.57 5.00
N ARG A 66 -3.79 -19.54 4.41
CA ARG A 66 -5.12 -19.97 4.88
C ARG A 66 -5.08 -20.46 6.32
N ASP A 67 -4.15 -21.35 6.65
CA ASP A 67 -4.06 -21.96 7.97
C ASP A 67 -3.70 -20.90 9.04
N LYS A 68 -2.81 -19.95 8.74
CA LYS A 68 -2.54 -18.80 9.63
C LYS A 68 -3.75 -17.89 9.79
N THR A 69 -4.48 -17.61 8.70
CA THR A 69 -5.70 -16.78 8.73
C THR A 69 -6.77 -17.44 9.60
N ALA A 70 -7.01 -18.74 9.42
CA ALA A 70 -7.99 -19.49 10.21
C ALA A 70 -7.65 -19.52 11.70
N LYS A 71 -6.35 -19.53 12.05
CA LYS A 71 -5.89 -19.43 13.43
C LYS A 71 -6.15 -18.04 14.04
N ALA A 72 -5.86 -16.98 13.29
CA ALA A 72 -6.05 -15.59 13.77
C ALA A 72 -7.54 -15.19 13.82
N TRP A 73 -8.37 -15.78 12.95
CA TRP A 73 -9.77 -15.42 12.73
C TRP A 73 -10.69 -16.62 12.93
N ASN A 74 -10.70 -17.17 14.15
CA ASN A 74 -11.62 -18.24 14.52
C ASN A 74 -12.98 -17.67 14.95
N TYR A 75 -14.06 -18.06 14.26
CA TYR A 75 -15.38 -17.46 14.46
C TYR A 75 -15.93 -17.62 15.89
N ASP A 76 -15.88 -18.82 16.45
CA ASP A 76 -16.45 -19.09 17.77
C ASP A 76 -15.71 -18.34 18.87
N GLN A 77 -14.38 -18.27 18.77
CA GLN A 77 -13.54 -17.50 19.70
C GLN A 77 -13.82 -16.01 19.59
N LEU A 78 -14.01 -15.48 18.39
CA LEU A 78 -14.34 -14.07 18.17
C LEU A 78 -15.75 -13.72 18.65
N ARG A 79 -16.73 -14.60 18.41
CA ARG A 79 -18.10 -14.44 18.92
C ARG A 79 -18.13 -14.45 20.44
N ALA A 80 -17.38 -15.36 21.07
CA ALA A 80 -17.24 -15.40 22.52
C ALA A 80 -16.54 -14.14 23.06
N LEU A 81 -15.49 -13.67 22.39
CA LEU A 81 -14.75 -12.46 22.76
C LEU A 81 -15.64 -11.21 22.71
N LEU A 82 -16.39 -10.99 21.63
CA LEU A 82 -17.31 -9.85 21.53
C LEU A 82 -18.38 -9.88 22.63
N LYS A 83 -18.89 -11.07 22.97
CA LYS A 83 -19.87 -11.24 24.04
C LYS A 83 -19.26 -10.99 25.43
N HIS A 84 -18.04 -11.47 25.67
CA HIS A 84 -17.36 -11.31 26.96
C HIS A 84 -17.03 -9.85 27.27
N GLU A 85 -16.60 -9.10 26.25
CA GLU A 85 -16.27 -7.67 26.38
C GLU A 85 -17.47 -6.73 26.18
N ASP A 86 -18.69 -7.28 26.03
CA ASP A 86 -19.92 -6.53 25.78
C ASP A 86 -19.81 -5.53 24.60
N LEU A 87 -19.13 -5.94 23.54
CA LEU A 87 -18.89 -5.09 22.36
C LEU A 87 -20.09 -5.12 21.42
N THR A 88 -20.56 -3.95 20.99
CA THR A 88 -21.71 -3.80 20.09
C THR A 88 -21.30 -3.45 18.66
N ALA A 89 -22.05 -3.94 17.68
CA ALA A 89 -21.88 -3.58 16.27
C ALA A 89 -22.63 -2.28 15.88
N PRO A 90 -22.19 -1.57 14.80
CA PRO A 90 -21.03 -1.89 13.97
C PRO A 90 -19.72 -1.61 14.72
N LEU A 91 -18.73 -2.51 14.59
CA LEU A 91 -17.40 -2.30 15.17
C LEU A 91 -16.28 -2.76 14.23
N THR A 92 -15.06 -2.31 14.50
CA THR A 92 -13.85 -2.79 13.80
C THR A 92 -12.94 -3.54 14.76
N LEU A 93 -12.22 -4.53 14.24
CA LEU A 93 -11.32 -5.36 15.02
C LEU A 93 -9.99 -5.55 14.29
N VAL A 94 -8.89 -5.31 14.99
CA VAL A 94 -7.52 -5.45 14.48
C VAL A 94 -6.80 -6.51 15.31
N ASP A 95 -6.26 -7.53 14.63
CA ASP A 95 -5.32 -8.49 15.20
C ASP A 95 -3.91 -7.88 15.18
N LEU A 96 -3.39 -7.55 16.36
CA LEU A 96 -2.13 -6.84 16.49
C LEU A 96 -0.92 -7.74 16.19
N ASP A 97 -0.99 -9.05 16.51
CA ASP A 97 0.08 -9.99 16.19
C ASP A 97 0.23 -10.13 14.66
N VAL A 98 -0.89 -10.17 13.96
CA VAL A 98 -0.91 -10.18 12.49
C VAL A 98 -0.44 -8.85 11.92
N PHE A 99 -0.92 -7.73 12.46
CA PHE A 99 -0.51 -6.39 12.02
C PHE A 99 1.01 -6.20 12.10
N GLU A 100 1.60 -6.52 13.26
CA GLU A 100 3.05 -6.42 13.49
C GLU A 100 3.82 -7.39 12.58
N SER A 101 3.33 -8.62 12.41
CA SER A 101 3.93 -9.60 11.49
C SER A 101 3.91 -9.11 10.04
N ASN A 102 2.81 -8.53 9.56
CA ASN A 102 2.70 -7.99 8.22
C ASN A 102 3.63 -6.80 8.01
N ALA A 103 3.72 -5.89 9.01
CA ALA A 103 4.64 -4.76 8.98
C ALA A 103 6.10 -5.24 8.80
N ARG A 104 6.53 -6.24 9.57
CA ARG A 104 7.86 -6.87 9.43
C ARG A 104 8.05 -7.48 8.04
N LEU A 105 7.11 -8.30 7.59
CA LEU A 105 7.21 -8.99 6.29
C LEU A 105 7.36 -8.01 5.12
N LEU A 106 6.63 -6.89 5.15
CA LEU A 106 6.67 -5.89 4.08
C LEU A 106 7.95 -5.05 4.07
N THR A 107 8.62 -4.90 5.21
CA THR A 107 9.85 -4.09 5.31
C THR A 107 11.12 -4.91 5.07
N LEU A 108 11.07 -6.24 5.25
CA LEU A 108 12.22 -7.14 5.06
C LEU A 108 12.94 -6.95 3.72
N PRO A 109 12.28 -6.84 2.55
CA PRO A 109 12.98 -6.67 1.28
C PRO A 109 13.82 -5.39 1.24
N ALA A 110 13.29 -4.27 1.75
CA ALA A 110 13.99 -2.99 1.79
C ALA A 110 15.19 -3.05 2.74
N LEU A 111 14.99 -3.58 3.95
CA LEU A 111 16.05 -3.79 4.94
C LEU A 111 17.20 -4.63 4.36
N SER A 112 16.87 -5.75 3.71
CA SER A 112 17.88 -6.64 3.11
C SER A 112 18.69 -5.98 1.98
N GLY A 113 18.12 -4.96 1.34
CA GLY A 113 18.77 -4.17 0.29
C GLY A 113 19.43 -2.89 0.80
N GLY A 114 19.49 -2.66 2.12
CA GLY A 114 20.02 -1.43 2.71
C GLY A 114 19.19 -0.19 2.40
N LYS A 115 17.89 -0.36 2.13
CA LYS A 115 16.96 0.72 1.78
C LYS A 115 16.03 1.04 2.94
N ARG A 116 15.58 2.29 2.98
CA ARG A 116 14.58 2.75 3.95
C ARG A 116 13.17 2.53 3.43
N VAL A 117 12.21 2.55 4.33
CA VAL A 117 10.79 2.47 4.02
C VAL A 117 10.09 3.74 4.46
N ARG A 118 9.20 4.26 3.62
CA ARG A 118 8.27 5.33 3.97
C ARG A 118 6.86 4.78 4.09
N LEU A 119 6.19 5.10 5.18
CA LEU A 119 4.85 4.60 5.49
C LEU A 119 3.79 5.57 4.99
N ALA A 120 2.94 5.13 4.06
CA ALA A 120 1.80 5.89 3.57
C ALA A 120 0.64 5.86 4.59
N THR A 121 0.47 6.95 5.33
CA THR A 121 -0.45 7.07 6.47
C THR A 121 -1.92 7.00 6.06
N LYS A 122 -2.25 7.47 4.84
CA LYS A 122 -3.60 7.42 4.24
C LYS A 122 -4.29 6.06 4.27
N SER A 123 -3.51 4.98 4.43
CA SER A 123 -4.01 3.61 4.46
C SER A 123 -4.34 3.11 5.87
N LEU A 124 -3.79 3.73 6.91
CA LEU A 124 -3.97 3.34 8.31
C LEU A 124 -4.92 4.29 9.03
N ARG A 125 -4.69 5.61 8.93
CA ARG A 125 -5.53 6.67 9.54
C ARG A 125 -5.84 6.50 11.04
N VAL A 126 -4.93 5.81 11.73
CA VAL A 126 -4.97 5.53 13.17
C VAL A 126 -3.56 5.83 13.68
N PRO A 127 -3.33 7.00 14.33
CA PRO A 127 -2.00 7.43 14.75
C PRO A 127 -1.23 6.37 15.54
N TRP A 128 -1.93 5.69 16.46
CA TRP A 128 -1.34 4.62 17.24
C TRP A 128 -0.83 3.47 16.37
N LEU A 129 -1.62 2.98 15.40
CA LEU A 129 -1.19 1.92 14.48
C LEU A 129 -0.07 2.38 13.54
N ILE A 130 0.00 3.67 13.18
CA ILE A 130 1.12 4.23 12.42
C ILE A 130 2.40 4.09 13.24
N ARG A 131 2.39 4.54 14.51
CA ARG A 131 3.52 4.39 15.42
C ARG A 131 3.89 2.92 15.66
N GLN A 132 2.90 2.04 15.83
CA GLN A 132 3.16 0.59 15.99
C GLN A 132 3.76 -0.04 14.75
N ALA A 133 3.40 0.40 13.55
CA ALA A 133 4.05 -0.06 12.33
C ALA A 133 5.53 0.35 12.30
N VAL A 134 5.86 1.59 12.73
CA VAL A 134 7.25 2.03 12.88
C VAL A 134 8.01 1.15 13.86
N GLN A 135 7.43 0.91 15.05
CA GLN A 135 8.02 0.03 16.07
C GLN A 135 8.25 -1.39 15.53
N ALA A 136 7.25 -1.99 14.90
CA ALA A 136 7.34 -3.34 14.35
C ALA A 136 8.33 -3.46 13.19
N SER A 137 8.58 -2.37 12.46
CA SER A 137 9.49 -2.35 11.30
C SER A 137 10.97 -2.51 11.64
N ASN A 138 11.31 -2.43 12.93
CA ASN A 138 12.67 -2.53 13.43
C ASN A 138 13.64 -1.47 12.86
N GLY A 139 13.18 -0.24 12.66
CA GLY A 139 13.98 0.86 12.11
C GLY A 139 14.02 0.92 10.58
N ALA A 140 13.27 0.05 9.88
CA ALA A 140 13.11 0.14 8.43
C ALA A 140 12.28 1.35 8.02
N ILE A 141 11.19 1.61 8.76
CA ILE A 141 10.32 2.77 8.51
C ILE A 141 10.97 3.98 9.17
N THR A 142 11.38 4.95 8.36
CA THR A 142 12.12 6.13 8.84
C THR A 142 11.40 7.45 8.56
N GLY A 143 10.24 7.39 7.93
CA GLY A 143 9.45 8.58 7.60
C GLY A 143 8.03 8.23 7.22
N LEU A 144 7.18 9.24 7.28
CA LEU A 144 5.77 9.13 6.93
C LEU A 144 5.52 9.83 5.60
N MET A 145 4.55 9.30 4.86
CA MET A 145 4.01 9.92 3.67
C MET A 145 2.55 10.28 3.94
N CYS A 146 2.38 11.56 4.26
CA CYS A 146 1.10 12.19 4.54
C CYS A 146 0.42 12.56 3.22
N TYR A 147 -0.90 12.69 3.19
CA TYR A 147 -1.62 13.11 1.99
C TYR A 147 -1.96 14.60 1.98
N SER A 148 -1.94 15.28 3.14
CA SER A 148 -2.08 16.74 3.22
C SER A 148 -1.12 17.35 4.24
N VAL A 149 -0.94 18.68 4.22
CA VAL A 149 -0.13 19.38 5.22
C VAL A 149 -0.79 19.35 6.59
N GLN A 150 -2.11 19.48 6.68
CA GLN A 150 -2.84 19.42 7.95
C GLN A 150 -2.69 18.05 8.62
N GLU A 151 -2.71 16.95 7.85
CA GLU A 151 -2.40 15.63 8.41
C GLU A 151 -0.97 15.59 8.95
N ALA A 152 0.00 16.13 8.19
CA ALA A 152 1.39 16.20 8.63
C ALA A 152 1.54 17.02 9.92
N ALA A 153 0.85 18.17 10.03
CA ALA A 153 0.85 19.03 11.21
C ALA A 153 0.25 18.31 12.43
N PHE A 154 -0.88 17.63 12.24
CA PHE A 154 -1.51 16.84 13.28
C PHE A 154 -0.59 15.70 13.75
N LEU A 155 -0.02 14.92 12.83
CA LEU A 155 0.88 13.83 13.23
C LEU A 155 2.14 14.35 13.92
N ALA A 156 2.69 15.49 13.49
CA ALA A 156 3.90 16.09 14.07
C ALA A 156 3.70 16.59 15.50
N SER A 157 2.46 16.99 15.85
CA SER A 157 2.11 17.51 17.18
C SER A 157 1.86 16.42 18.21
N LEU A 158 1.60 15.18 17.77
CA LEU A 158 1.37 14.05 18.67
C LEU A 158 2.62 13.64 19.45
N THR A 159 2.45 13.45 20.75
CA THR A 159 3.46 12.85 21.63
C THR A 159 3.14 11.38 21.94
N ASP A 160 4.15 10.63 22.41
CA ASP A 160 3.95 9.25 22.83
C ASP A 160 3.01 9.15 24.04
N GLU A 161 3.02 10.14 24.93
CA GLU A 161 2.12 10.24 26.08
C GLU A 161 0.66 10.46 25.63
N GLN A 162 0.44 11.32 24.63
CA GLN A 162 -0.90 11.52 24.06
C GLN A 162 -1.42 10.24 23.43
N LEU A 163 -0.59 9.56 22.62
CA LEU A 163 -0.94 8.27 22.03
C LEU A 163 -1.17 7.16 23.07
N ALA A 164 -0.54 7.26 24.24
CA ALA A 164 -0.78 6.37 25.37
C ALA A 164 -2.13 6.66 26.05
N ALA A 165 -2.44 7.94 26.27
CA ALA A 165 -3.68 8.39 26.89
C ALA A 165 -4.91 8.19 25.99
N ASP A 166 -4.74 8.17 24.67
CA ASP A 166 -5.80 7.98 23.67
C ASP A 166 -6.26 6.52 23.53
N GLN A 167 -5.68 5.59 24.30
CA GLN A 167 -6.08 4.19 24.37
C GLN A 167 -7.25 4.02 25.35
N VAL A 168 -8.34 3.41 24.90
CA VAL A 168 -9.39 2.94 25.79
C VAL A 168 -8.91 1.63 26.42
N ASP A 169 -8.83 1.59 27.75
CA ASP A 169 -8.20 0.50 28.53
C ASP A 169 -6.66 0.41 28.33
N ALA A 170 -5.99 1.56 28.47
CA ALA A 170 -4.54 1.72 28.30
C ALA A 170 -3.69 0.70 29.10
N ALA A 171 -4.17 0.24 30.26
CA ALA A 171 -3.47 -0.76 31.07
C ALA A 171 -3.34 -2.11 30.33
N ARG A 172 -4.42 -2.59 29.68
CA ARG A 172 -4.41 -3.84 28.91
C ARG A 172 -3.66 -3.72 27.58
N VAL A 173 -3.72 -2.55 26.95
CA VAL A 173 -2.92 -2.28 25.74
C VAL A 173 -1.42 -2.21 26.07
N ALA A 174 -1.04 -1.58 27.17
CA ALA A 174 0.35 -1.48 27.61
C ALA A 174 0.94 -2.84 28.06
N GLU A 175 0.17 -3.66 28.79
CA GLU A 175 0.59 -4.99 29.28
C GLU A 175 0.93 -5.96 28.14
N THR A 176 0.33 -5.75 26.96
CA THR A 176 0.51 -6.62 25.78
C THR A 176 1.35 -5.98 24.67
N ALA A 177 1.75 -4.71 24.77
CA ALA A 177 2.70 -4.06 23.87
C ALA A 177 4.16 -4.56 24.05
N ALA A 178 4.38 -5.52 24.95
CA ALA A 178 5.66 -6.13 25.28
C ALA A 178 6.22 -7.06 24.19
N VAL A 179 6.25 -6.62 22.93
CA VAL A 179 7.32 -7.05 22.04
C VAL A 179 8.53 -6.24 22.44
N LYS A 180 9.53 -6.87 23.08
CA LYS A 180 10.82 -6.22 23.32
C LYS A 180 11.32 -5.64 22.00
N PRO A 181 11.48 -4.31 21.87
CA PRO A 181 12.07 -3.74 20.67
C PRO A 181 13.43 -4.38 20.46
N SER A 182 13.86 -4.58 19.20
CA SER A 182 15.27 -4.87 19.00
C SER A 182 16.05 -3.67 19.50
N THR A 183 17.09 -3.94 20.28
CA THR A 183 17.91 -2.96 21.00
C THR A 183 18.86 -2.18 20.07
N SER A 184 18.66 -2.22 18.75
CA SER A 184 19.53 -1.47 17.84
C SER A 184 19.28 0.03 17.99
N GLN A 185 20.37 0.81 18.05
CA GLN A 185 20.32 2.27 18.19
C GLN A 185 19.50 2.93 17.07
N GLN A 186 19.53 2.35 15.86
CA GLN A 186 18.72 2.79 14.73
C GLN A 186 17.22 2.60 14.97
N SER A 187 16.80 1.48 15.57
CA SER A 187 15.39 1.22 15.88
C SER A 187 14.87 2.19 16.94
N VAL A 188 15.68 2.50 17.96
CA VAL A 188 15.32 3.47 19.01
C VAL A 188 15.19 4.88 18.43
N ALA A 189 16.15 5.32 17.62
CA ALA A 189 16.11 6.64 16.99
C ALA A 189 14.93 6.79 16.02
N ALA A 190 14.66 5.77 15.20
CA ALA A 190 13.51 5.78 14.28
C ALA A 190 12.18 5.86 15.02
N LEU A 191 12.06 5.18 16.17
CA LEU A 191 10.85 5.24 16.99
C LEU A 191 10.69 6.61 17.67
N ALA A 192 11.77 7.18 18.23
CA ALA A 192 11.72 8.50 18.86
C ALA A 192 11.37 9.63 17.88
N ALA A 193 11.74 9.48 16.60
CA ALA A 193 11.51 10.46 15.55
C ALA A 193 10.40 10.05 14.55
N TRP A 194 9.50 9.13 14.94
CA TRP A 194 8.57 8.46 14.02
C TRP A 194 7.68 9.42 13.21
N ASN A 195 7.39 10.60 13.76
CA ASN A 195 6.54 11.65 13.17
C ASN A 195 7.31 12.92 12.77
N LYS A 196 8.63 12.85 12.56
CA LYS A 196 9.46 14.04 12.29
C LYS A 196 9.96 14.17 10.85
N ASP A 197 10.06 13.07 10.09
CA ASP A 197 10.37 13.08 8.65
C ASP A 197 9.09 12.84 7.84
N LEU A 198 8.51 13.92 7.31
CA LEU A 198 7.18 13.95 6.71
C LEU A 198 7.27 14.37 5.24
N LEU A 199 6.70 13.56 4.35
CA LEU A 199 6.51 13.89 2.94
C LEU A 199 5.03 14.06 2.65
N VAL A 200 4.60 15.20 2.13
CA VAL A 200 3.24 15.41 1.64
C VAL A 200 3.16 14.88 0.21
N ALA A 201 2.33 13.87 -0.02
CA ALA A 201 2.28 13.07 -1.24
C ALA A 201 1.57 13.76 -2.44
N TYR A 202 1.11 15.00 -2.24
CA TYR A 202 0.37 15.80 -3.21
C TYR A 202 0.92 17.23 -3.24
N PRO A 203 0.94 17.88 -4.42
CA PRO A 203 1.27 19.30 -4.51
C PRO A 203 0.36 20.14 -3.63
N THR A 204 0.96 21.10 -2.93
CA THR A 204 0.26 21.99 -2.00
C THR A 204 0.17 23.38 -2.61
N VAL A 205 -1.04 23.89 -2.76
CA VAL A 205 -1.31 25.23 -3.35
C VAL A 205 -2.18 26.11 -2.46
N ASP A 206 -2.85 25.54 -1.46
CA ASP A 206 -3.66 26.30 -0.51
C ASP A 206 -2.76 27.12 0.43
N GLN A 207 -3.13 28.38 0.65
CA GLN A 207 -2.33 29.32 1.43
C GLN A 207 -2.21 28.88 2.90
N LYS A 208 -3.28 28.38 3.52
CA LYS A 208 -3.25 27.94 4.92
C LYS A 208 -2.33 26.73 5.10
N ASP A 209 -2.29 25.87 4.10
CA ASP A 209 -1.37 24.73 4.09
C ASP A 209 0.08 25.13 3.90
N LEU A 210 0.35 26.13 3.06
CA LEU A 210 1.71 26.64 2.93
C LEU A 210 2.16 27.35 4.21
N ASP A 211 1.29 28.10 4.88
CA ASP A 211 1.58 28.72 6.18
C ASP A 211 1.89 27.64 7.24
N ALA A 212 1.03 26.62 7.37
CA ALA A 212 1.29 25.50 8.28
C ALA A 212 2.58 24.73 7.94
N ALA A 213 2.89 24.56 6.66
CA ALA A 213 4.13 23.91 6.23
C ALA A 213 5.37 24.71 6.62
N ALA A 214 5.33 26.04 6.47
CA ALA A 214 6.40 26.92 6.89
C ALA A 214 6.59 26.88 8.42
N ASP A 215 5.49 26.93 9.18
CA ASP A 215 5.54 26.91 10.64
C ASP A 215 6.12 25.58 11.17
N LEU A 216 5.78 24.45 10.54
CA LEU A 216 6.39 23.15 10.86
C LEU A 216 7.90 23.12 10.60
N LEU A 217 8.35 23.69 9.46
CA LEU A 217 9.77 23.77 9.13
C LEU A 217 10.54 24.65 10.14
N LEU A 218 9.96 25.79 10.52
CA LEU A 218 10.53 26.69 11.52
C LEU A 218 10.57 26.05 12.91
N ALA A 219 9.63 25.16 13.22
CA ALA A 219 9.64 24.32 14.42
C ALA A 219 10.62 23.12 14.35
N GLY A 220 11.40 22.98 13.26
CA GLY A 220 12.39 21.92 13.09
C GLY A 220 11.83 20.59 12.59
N VAL A 221 10.55 20.52 12.21
CA VAL A 221 9.98 19.33 11.56
C VAL A 221 10.50 19.24 10.14
N LYS A 222 10.96 18.06 9.75
CA LYS A 222 11.47 17.80 8.41
C LYS A 222 10.31 17.51 7.45
N LEU A 223 9.60 18.57 7.05
CA LEU A 223 8.50 18.51 6.10
C LEU A 223 9.00 18.68 4.67
N THR A 224 8.51 17.85 3.74
CA THR A 224 8.82 17.94 2.30
C THR A 224 7.53 18.04 1.49
N LEU A 225 7.43 19.03 0.61
CA LEU A 225 6.28 19.26 -0.27
C LEU A 225 6.51 18.65 -1.66
N MET A 226 5.46 18.13 -2.29
CA MET A 226 5.55 17.58 -3.64
C MET A 226 5.42 18.70 -4.70
N ILE A 227 6.17 18.59 -5.78
CA ILE A 227 6.02 19.41 -6.99
C ILE A 227 6.19 18.52 -8.22
N ASP A 228 5.69 18.97 -9.36
CA ASP A 228 5.84 18.27 -10.65
C ASP A 228 5.82 19.21 -11.85
N SER A 229 5.71 20.53 -11.63
CA SER A 229 5.55 21.55 -12.65
C SER A 229 6.33 22.82 -12.30
N LEU A 230 6.63 23.65 -13.30
CA LEU A 230 7.27 24.95 -13.09
C LEU A 230 6.33 25.91 -12.34
N GLU A 231 5.03 25.85 -12.60
CA GLU A 231 4.02 26.66 -11.89
C GLU A 231 4.05 26.41 -10.38
N HIS A 232 4.23 25.15 -9.96
CA HIS A 232 4.38 24.82 -8.55
C HIS A 232 5.61 25.49 -7.93
N ILE A 233 6.73 25.57 -8.65
CA ILE A 233 7.93 26.27 -8.18
C ILE A 233 7.64 27.77 -8.01
N ASP A 234 7.07 28.41 -9.03
CA ASP A 234 6.80 29.86 -9.01
C ASP A 234 5.83 30.25 -7.87
N ARG A 235 4.81 29.42 -7.64
CA ARG A 235 3.85 29.59 -6.53
C ARG A 235 4.53 29.49 -5.16
N LEU A 236 5.34 28.45 -4.95
CA LEU A 236 6.03 28.25 -3.67
C LEU A 236 7.06 29.35 -3.39
N GLU A 237 7.78 29.83 -4.40
CA GLU A 237 8.69 30.98 -4.23
C GLU A 237 7.95 32.26 -3.87
N THR A 238 6.87 32.57 -4.59
CA THR A 238 6.02 33.72 -4.31
C THR A 238 5.52 33.70 -2.87
N PHE A 239 5.11 32.52 -2.38
CA PHE A 239 4.72 32.33 -0.99
C PHE A 239 5.87 32.63 -0.02
N VAL A 240 7.08 32.09 -0.23
CA VAL A 240 8.22 32.32 0.66
C VAL A 240 8.61 33.80 0.70
N ILE A 241 8.65 34.46 -0.47
CA ILE A 241 8.96 35.90 -0.57
C ILE A 241 7.93 36.72 0.22
N ARG A 242 6.63 36.41 0.05
CA ARG A 242 5.56 37.07 0.80
C ARG A 242 5.69 36.84 2.31
N ARG A 243 6.00 35.60 2.74
CA ARG A 243 6.16 35.24 4.16
C ARG A 243 7.31 36.01 4.80
N LYS A 244 8.46 36.12 4.12
CA LYS A 244 9.60 36.94 4.56
C LYS A 244 9.22 38.41 4.68
N ARG A 245 8.57 38.98 3.67
CA ARG A 245 8.14 40.38 3.68
C ARG A 245 7.22 40.69 4.87
N ILE A 246 6.21 39.85 5.11
CA ILE A 246 5.27 40.02 6.25
C ILE A 246 6.02 39.99 7.58
N ALA A 247 7.02 39.11 7.74
CA ALA A 247 7.81 39.03 8.97
C ALA A 247 8.65 40.32 9.20
N HIS A 248 9.24 40.89 8.15
CA HIS A 248 9.95 42.17 8.23
C HIS A 248 9.01 43.34 8.55
N GLU A 249 7.87 43.46 7.85
CA GLU A 249 6.86 44.50 8.11
C GLU A 249 6.32 44.46 9.56
N ALA A 250 6.16 43.25 10.12
CA ALA A 250 5.75 43.06 11.50
C ALA A 250 6.84 43.50 12.51
N ALA A 251 8.12 43.22 12.22
CA ALA A 251 9.23 43.61 13.08
C ALA A 251 9.52 45.12 13.08
N GLU A 252 9.25 45.79 11.97
CA GLU A 252 9.38 47.25 11.83
C GLU A 252 8.19 48.03 12.42
N GLY A 253 7.16 47.35 12.95
CA GLY A 253 5.98 47.99 13.54
C GLY A 253 5.05 48.64 12.51
N VAL A 254 5.16 48.27 11.24
CA VAL A 254 4.42 48.89 10.11
C VAL A 254 3.06 48.22 9.87
N SER A 255 2.75 47.11 10.54
CA SER A 255 1.53 46.33 10.27
C SER A 255 0.29 46.78 11.05
N THR A 256 -0.74 47.25 10.32
CA THR A 256 -2.09 47.60 10.82
C THR A 256 -3.17 46.56 10.47
N GLY A 257 -2.78 45.33 10.11
CA GLY A 257 -3.70 44.28 9.64
C GLY A 257 -3.87 43.08 10.60
N PRO A 258 -4.99 42.33 10.52
CA PRO A 258 -5.29 41.19 11.40
C PRO A 258 -4.31 39.99 11.28
N ALA A 259 -3.38 40.02 10.30
CA ALA A 259 -2.34 39.00 10.12
C ALA A 259 -1.10 39.17 11.04
N ALA A 260 -0.99 40.29 11.77
CA ALA A 260 0.12 40.55 12.68
C ALA A 260 0.10 39.67 13.95
N ALA A 261 -1.05 39.08 14.29
CA ALA A 261 -1.25 38.43 15.59
C ALA A 261 -0.72 36.98 15.69
N SER A 262 -0.25 36.35 14.61
CA SER A 262 0.10 34.92 14.60
C SER A 262 1.57 34.57 14.31
N THR A 263 2.45 35.54 14.10
CA THR A 263 3.84 35.24 13.70
C THR A 263 4.79 35.47 14.87
N SER A 264 4.89 34.49 15.77
CA SER A 264 5.91 34.46 16.83
C SER A 264 7.30 34.06 16.32
N ALA A 265 7.46 33.83 15.02
CA ALA A 265 8.72 33.42 14.42
C ALA A 265 9.68 34.61 14.29
N ASN A 266 10.90 34.43 14.82
CA ASN A 266 11.99 35.39 14.73
C ASN A 266 12.31 35.69 13.25
N VAL A 267 12.38 36.96 12.84
CA VAL A 267 12.72 37.40 11.47
C VAL A 267 13.95 36.67 10.92
N ALA A 268 15.00 36.49 11.74
CA ALA A 268 16.22 35.79 11.32
C ALA A 268 15.95 34.33 10.91
N SER A 269 15.01 33.66 11.57
CA SER A 269 14.60 32.29 11.21
C SER A 269 13.80 32.25 9.92
N VAL A 270 12.91 33.23 9.71
CA VAL A 270 12.09 33.34 8.50
C VAL A 270 12.96 33.71 7.29
N ASP A 271 13.98 34.53 7.45
CA ASP A 271 14.94 34.86 6.38
C ASP A 271 15.73 33.64 5.91
N GLN A 272 15.96 32.67 6.77
CA GLN A 272 16.61 31.40 6.42
C GLN A 272 15.63 30.34 5.90
N LEU A 273 14.32 30.63 5.89
CA LEU A 273 13.31 29.68 5.42
C LEU A 273 13.58 29.28 3.97
N LYS A 274 13.76 27.97 3.79
CA LYS A 274 13.76 27.29 2.49
C LYS A 274 12.78 26.13 2.53
N LEU A 275 11.83 26.10 1.60
CA LEU A 275 10.91 24.98 1.49
C LEU A 275 11.62 23.79 0.86
N ARG A 276 11.45 22.62 1.47
CA ARG A 276 12.02 21.36 1.00
C ARG A 276 11.04 20.73 0.03
N VAL A 277 11.50 20.41 -1.18
CA VAL A 277 10.64 19.91 -2.26
C VAL A 277 11.09 18.55 -2.79
N CYS A 278 10.11 17.76 -3.22
CA CYS A 278 10.27 16.48 -3.89
C CYS A 278 9.62 16.56 -5.27
N ILE A 279 10.32 16.14 -6.32
CA ILE A 279 9.73 16.07 -7.66
C ILE A 279 8.98 14.73 -7.83
N ASP A 280 7.68 14.77 -8.15
CA ASP A 280 6.91 13.60 -8.59
C ASP A 280 7.09 13.40 -10.09
N VAL A 281 7.56 12.22 -10.49
CA VAL A 281 7.81 11.85 -11.88
C VAL A 281 6.82 10.77 -12.29
N ASP A 282 6.10 11.01 -13.38
CA ASP A 282 5.14 10.08 -13.93
C ASP A 282 5.83 8.84 -14.52
N MET A 283 5.54 7.69 -13.92
CA MET A 283 6.08 6.38 -14.33
C MET A 283 5.12 5.56 -15.21
N SER A 284 4.10 6.19 -15.78
CA SER A 284 3.09 5.54 -16.63
C SER A 284 3.68 5.04 -17.95
N LEU A 285 3.25 3.85 -18.39
CA LEU A 285 3.61 3.31 -19.70
C LEU A 285 2.68 3.89 -20.77
N ARG A 286 3.27 4.52 -21.79
CA ARG A 286 2.55 5.03 -22.97
C ARG A 286 3.06 4.36 -24.23
N LEU A 287 2.16 3.75 -25.00
CA LEU A 287 2.47 3.07 -26.25
C LEU A 287 1.77 3.77 -27.43
N PHE A 288 2.31 3.59 -28.63
CA PHE A 288 1.75 4.10 -29.90
C PHE A 288 1.44 5.60 -29.86
N GLY A 289 2.42 6.42 -29.47
CA GLY A 289 2.24 7.88 -29.38
C GLY A 289 1.25 8.33 -28.29
N GLY A 290 0.89 7.45 -27.35
CA GLY A 290 -0.03 7.75 -26.25
C GLY A 290 -1.45 7.21 -26.42
N ALA A 291 -1.76 6.54 -27.54
CA ALA A 291 -3.06 5.91 -27.75
C ALA A 291 -3.40 4.84 -26.70
N LEU A 292 -2.38 4.18 -26.13
CA LEU A 292 -2.53 3.31 -24.97
C LEU A 292 -1.77 3.87 -23.77
N HIS A 293 -2.47 4.02 -22.65
CA HIS A 293 -1.95 4.54 -21.39
C HIS A 293 -2.20 3.54 -20.25
N PHE A 294 -1.12 3.07 -19.62
CA PHE A 294 -1.17 2.22 -18.44
C PHE A 294 -0.50 2.94 -17.27
N GLY A 295 -1.30 3.45 -16.35
CA GLY A 295 -0.82 4.42 -15.38
C GLY A 295 -1.96 5.16 -14.71
N VAL A 296 -1.59 6.18 -13.94
CA VAL A 296 -2.53 7.14 -13.36
C VAL A 296 -2.18 8.54 -13.86
N HIS A 297 -3.19 9.38 -14.03
CA HIS A 297 -3.00 10.78 -14.38
C HIS A 297 -2.58 11.57 -13.15
N ARG A 298 -1.32 11.43 -12.73
CA ARG A 298 -0.79 12.00 -11.48
C ARG A 298 0.16 13.16 -11.70
N SER A 299 1.24 12.95 -12.45
CA SER A 299 2.30 13.95 -12.63
C SER A 299 2.38 14.45 -14.07
N SER A 300 2.69 15.73 -14.22
CA SER A 300 2.97 16.39 -15.49
C SER A 300 4.43 16.22 -15.95
N CYS A 301 5.34 15.83 -15.05
CA CYS A 301 6.74 15.52 -15.35
C CYS A 301 6.89 14.08 -15.84
N ARG A 302 6.88 13.89 -17.16
CA ARG A 302 6.84 12.58 -17.84
C ARG A 302 8.16 12.19 -18.50
N THR A 303 9.01 13.16 -18.81
CA THR A 303 10.26 12.94 -19.54
C THR A 303 11.47 13.45 -18.76
N ILE A 304 12.64 12.95 -19.13
CA ILE A 304 13.89 13.42 -18.54
C ILE A 304 14.17 14.89 -18.87
N GLN A 305 13.69 15.40 -20.00
CA GLN A 305 13.81 16.82 -20.37
C GLN A 305 12.96 17.71 -19.45
N GLN A 306 11.73 17.30 -19.16
CA GLN A 306 10.87 18.01 -18.20
C GLN A 306 11.47 17.98 -16.80
N PHE A 307 11.97 16.81 -16.37
CA PHE A 307 12.68 16.67 -15.10
C PHE A 307 13.91 17.59 -15.03
N SER A 308 14.73 17.61 -16.08
CA SER A 308 15.90 18.48 -16.22
C SER A 308 15.55 19.96 -16.09
N ALA A 309 14.42 20.39 -16.68
CA ALA A 309 13.93 21.76 -16.59
C ALA A 309 13.53 22.14 -15.15
N LEU A 310 12.81 21.26 -14.45
CA LEU A 310 12.46 21.45 -13.03
C LEU A 310 13.73 21.55 -12.17
N VAL A 311 14.70 20.65 -12.37
CA VAL A 311 15.96 20.67 -11.64
C VAL A 311 16.73 21.97 -11.89
N THR A 312 16.85 22.41 -13.15
CA THR A 312 17.50 23.69 -13.48
C THR A 312 16.81 24.86 -12.76
N ARG A 313 15.47 24.90 -12.78
CA ARG A 313 14.70 25.96 -12.13
C ARG A 313 14.88 25.96 -10.60
N LEU A 314 14.95 24.79 -9.98
CA LEU A 314 15.20 24.64 -8.54
C LEU A 314 16.63 25.02 -8.14
N GLN A 315 17.63 24.71 -8.96
CA GLN A 315 19.02 25.12 -8.69
C GLN A 315 19.19 26.65 -8.69
N ALA A 316 18.37 27.37 -9.45
CA ALA A 316 18.34 28.83 -9.47
C ALA A 316 17.54 29.43 -8.29
N SER A 317 16.79 28.63 -7.54
CA SER A 317 15.95 29.10 -6.45
C SER A 317 16.74 29.31 -5.16
N PRO A 318 16.72 30.51 -4.54
CA PRO A 318 17.22 30.67 -3.18
C PRO A 318 16.21 30.23 -2.11
N HIS A 319 14.95 29.97 -2.49
CA HIS A 319 13.84 29.73 -1.58
C HIS A 319 13.42 28.26 -1.48
N LEU A 320 13.76 27.44 -2.47
CA LEU A 320 13.38 26.03 -2.51
C LEU A 320 14.64 25.14 -2.51
N GLN A 321 14.52 23.98 -1.88
CA GLN A 321 15.57 22.97 -1.82
C GLN A 321 15.06 21.64 -2.35
N LEU A 322 15.65 21.14 -3.45
CA LEU A 322 15.38 19.78 -3.93
C LEU A 322 16.01 18.76 -2.98
N VAL A 323 15.18 17.98 -2.29
CA VAL A 323 15.64 16.95 -1.32
C VAL A 323 15.27 15.54 -1.73
N GLY A 324 14.29 15.38 -2.62
CA GLY A 324 13.88 14.06 -3.04
C GLY A 324 13.23 13.97 -4.42
N VAL A 325 13.07 12.74 -4.88
CA VAL A 325 12.31 12.41 -6.07
C VAL A 325 11.38 11.25 -5.74
N MET A 326 10.14 11.33 -6.21
CA MET A 326 9.17 10.25 -6.18
C MET A 326 8.93 9.79 -7.61
N GLY A 327 9.17 8.51 -7.86
CA GLY A 327 8.81 7.88 -9.14
C GLY A 327 7.79 6.80 -8.90
N TYR A 328 6.53 7.12 -8.61
CA TYR A 328 5.55 6.10 -8.19
C TYR A 328 4.87 5.38 -9.37
N GLU A 329 4.97 4.06 -9.39
CA GLU A 329 4.45 3.14 -10.42
C GLU A 329 3.06 2.57 -10.06
N ALA A 330 2.05 3.43 -9.99
CA ALA A 330 0.70 3.07 -9.53
C ALA A 330 0.08 1.88 -10.28
N GLN A 331 0.33 1.74 -11.59
CA GLN A 331 -0.18 0.65 -12.42
C GLN A 331 0.46 -0.70 -12.11
N VAL A 332 1.63 -0.72 -11.46
CA VAL A 332 2.28 -1.95 -11.01
C VAL A 332 1.91 -2.22 -9.54
N ALA A 333 1.93 -1.18 -8.71
CA ALA A 333 1.61 -1.27 -7.28
C ALA A 333 0.12 -1.51 -7.00
N GLY A 334 -0.78 -1.04 -7.88
CA GLY A 334 -2.23 -1.01 -7.70
C GLY A 334 -3.01 -2.01 -8.58
N LEU A 335 -2.35 -2.73 -9.49
CA LEU A 335 -2.99 -3.71 -10.37
C LEU A 335 -2.77 -5.14 -9.86
N PRO A 336 -3.81 -5.82 -9.35
CA PRO A 336 -3.70 -7.21 -8.96
C PRO A 336 -3.58 -8.12 -10.18
N ASP A 337 -2.65 -9.07 -10.12
CA ASP A 337 -2.25 -9.99 -11.19
C ASP A 337 -2.82 -11.41 -11.01
N ASN A 338 -3.68 -11.60 -10.02
CA ASN A 338 -4.45 -12.82 -9.78
C ASN A 338 -5.89 -12.50 -9.34
N ASN A 339 -6.60 -11.67 -10.12
CA ASN A 339 -7.97 -11.30 -9.79
C ASN A 339 -8.94 -12.45 -10.13
N ALA A 340 -9.72 -12.89 -9.14
CA ALA A 340 -10.71 -13.96 -9.29
C ALA A 340 -11.90 -13.58 -10.17
N TYR A 341 -12.23 -12.28 -10.28
CA TYR A 341 -13.33 -11.75 -11.08
C TYR A 341 -12.96 -11.53 -12.56
N GLN A 342 -11.65 -11.52 -12.90
CA GLN A 342 -11.15 -11.23 -14.25
C GLN A 342 -10.06 -12.23 -14.67
N ARG A 343 -10.32 -13.53 -14.49
CA ARG A 343 -9.30 -14.60 -14.64
C ARG A 343 -8.60 -14.61 -16.00
N CYS A 344 -9.35 -14.37 -17.08
CA CYS A 344 -8.82 -14.36 -18.45
C CYS A 344 -7.82 -13.22 -18.70
N LEU A 345 -7.89 -12.13 -17.93
CA LEU A 345 -7.01 -10.97 -18.08
C LEU A 345 -5.74 -11.07 -17.22
N ASN A 346 -5.64 -12.03 -16.30
CA ASN A 346 -4.50 -12.13 -15.38
C ASN A 346 -3.13 -12.29 -16.09
N PRO A 347 -2.98 -13.11 -17.16
CA PRO A 347 -1.72 -13.17 -17.91
C PRO A 347 -1.36 -11.85 -18.59
N ILE A 348 -2.36 -11.16 -19.16
CA ILE A 348 -2.19 -9.87 -19.82
C ILE A 348 -1.75 -8.80 -18.80
N LYS A 349 -2.39 -8.75 -17.62
CA LYS A 349 -2.00 -7.84 -16.54
C LYS A 349 -0.58 -8.09 -16.07
N SER A 350 -0.18 -9.36 -15.93
CA SER A 350 1.20 -9.73 -15.57
C SER A 350 2.21 -9.25 -16.62
N LEU A 351 1.87 -9.39 -17.91
CA LEU A 351 2.68 -8.87 -19.01
C LEU A 351 2.77 -7.34 -18.99
N ILE A 352 1.67 -6.63 -18.78
CA ILE A 352 1.64 -5.16 -18.67
C ILE A 352 2.53 -4.69 -17.50
N LYS A 353 2.50 -5.37 -16.35
CA LYS A 353 3.35 -5.03 -15.21
C LYS A 353 4.83 -5.19 -15.56
N ALA A 354 5.21 -6.34 -16.13
CA ALA A 354 6.58 -6.60 -16.56
C ALA A 354 7.06 -5.61 -17.63
N ALA A 355 6.22 -5.31 -18.62
CA ALA A 355 6.50 -4.33 -19.66
C ALA A 355 6.64 -2.91 -19.09
N SER A 356 5.75 -2.49 -18.18
CA SER A 356 5.83 -1.19 -17.51
C SER A 356 7.14 -1.04 -16.76
N MET A 357 7.53 -2.04 -15.97
CA MET A 357 8.79 -2.03 -15.23
C MET A 357 10.00 -1.95 -16.17
N ARG A 358 10.04 -2.79 -17.21
CA ARG A 358 11.18 -2.90 -18.13
C ARG A 358 11.34 -1.69 -19.06
N PHE A 359 10.24 -1.15 -19.58
CA PHE A 359 10.29 -0.18 -20.68
C PHE A 359 9.99 1.26 -20.25
N ALA A 360 9.34 1.47 -19.10
CA ALA A 360 9.01 2.82 -18.62
C ALA A 360 9.67 3.14 -17.27
N VAL A 361 9.36 2.36 -16.23
CA VAL A 361 9.70 2.69 -14.84
C VAL A 361 11.22 2.68 -14.60
N VAL A 362 11.87 1.54 -14.81
CA VAL A 362 13.30 1.39 -14.51
C VAL A 362 14.18 2.29 -15.38
N PRO A 363 13.98 2.37 -16.72
CA PRO A 363 14.78 3.26 -17.56
C PRO A 363 14.66 4.74 -17.15
N LEU A 364 13.45 5.23 -16.88
CA LEU A 364 13.26 6.64 -16.50
C LEU A 364 13.90 6.94 -15.14
N ARG A 365 13.77 6.05 -14.15
CA ARG A 365 14.46 6.19 -12.85
C ARG A 365 15.98 6.20 -12.99
N GLN A 366 16.54 5.36 -13.86
CA GLN A 366 17.98 5.35 -14.15
C GLN A 366 18.44 6.64 -14.81
N GLN A 367 17.67 7.18 -15.77
CA GLN A 367 17.96 8.47 -16.40
C GLN A 367 17.92 9.62 -15.38
N VAL A 368 16.91 9.63 -14.49
CA VAL A 368 16.82 10.59 -13.39
C VAL A 368 18.04 10.50 -12.48
N ALA A 369 18.41 9.29 -12.03
CA ALA A 369 19.57 9.08 -11.17
C ALA A 369 20.88 9.53 -11.85
N ALA A 370 21.04 9.24 -13.15
CA ALA A 370 22.20 9.66 -13.93
C ALA A 370 22.28 11.19 -14.06
N LEU A 371 21.16 11.87 -14.31
CA LEU A 371 21.09 13.33 -14.41
C LEU A 371 21.41 14.02 -13.08
N LEU A 372 20.89 13.49 -11.98
CA LEU A 372 21.20 14.03 -10.64
C LEU A 372 22.69 13.85 -10.31
N SER A 373 23.25 12.68 -10.65
CA SER A 373 24.67 12.39 -10.45
C SER A 373 25.55 13.31 -11.29
N SER A 374 25.22 13.55 -12.57
CA SER A 374 26.00 14.44 -13.45
C SER A 374 25.98 15.90 -13.01
N ARG A 375 24.96 16.31 -12.25
CA ARG A 375 24.85 17.63 -11.62
C ARG A 375 25.36 17.69 -10.18
N ASN A 376 25.94 16.60 -9.67
CA ASN A 376 26.39 16.45 -8.28
C ASN A 376 25.29 16.77 -7.24
N ILE A 377 24.03 16.48 -7.57
CA ILE A 377 22.89 16.69 -6.68
C ILE A 377 22.74 15.43 -5.82
N ARG A 378 22.92 15.58 -4.51
CA ARG A 378 22.68 14.51 -3.55
C ARG A 378 21.27 14.64 -2.99
N LEU A 379 20.42 13.67 -3.32
CA LEU A 379 19.09 13.57 -2.73
C LEU A 379 19.19 12.95 -1.34
N GLU A 380 18.29 13.39 -0.46
CA GLU A 380 18.05 12.69 0.80
C GLU A 380 17.25 11.41 0.58
N PHE A 381 16.37 11.38 -0.44
CA PHE A 381 15.67 10.15 -0.84
C PHE A 381 15.31 10.13 -2.34
N PHE A 382 15.36 8.95 -2.94
CA PHE A 382 14.68 8.61 -4.17
C PHE A 382 13.70 7.47 -3.87
N ASN A 383 12.41 7.80 -3.87
CA ASN A 383 11.30 6.94 -3.45
C ASN A 383 10.54 6.33 -4.63
N GLY A 384 10.06 5.10 -4.44
CA GLY A 384 9.12 4.45 -5.36
C GLY A 384 8.37 3.28 -4.70
N GLY A 385 7.57 2.57 -5.48
CA GLY A 385 6.91 1.32 -5.08
C GLY A 385 5.65 1.50 -4.24
N GLY A 386 5.04 0.37 -3.94
CA GLY A 386 3.91 0.23 -3.03
C GLY A 386 3.87 -1.17 -2.42
N SER A 387 2.96 -1.41 -1.47
CA SER A 387 2.84 -2.73 -0.83
C SER A 387 2.66 -3.89 -1.82
N GLY A 388 2.03 -3.65 -2.98
CA GLY A 388 1.80 -4.68 -4.00
C GLY A 388 3.04 -5.14 -4.79
N ASN A 389 4.13 -4.37 -4.77
CA ASN A 389 5.35 -4.66 -5.52
C ASN A 389 6.66 -4.37 -4.73
N VAL A 390 6.57 -4.15 -3.42
CA VAL A 390 7.70 -3.75 -2.56
C VAL A 390 8.93 -4.65 -2.71
N ALA A 391 8.74 -5.97 -2.84
CA ALA A 391 9.84 -6.92 -2.98
C ALA A 391 10.61 -6.77 -4.31
N GLU A 392 9.93 -6.39 -5.39
CA GLU A 392 10.56 -6.13 -6.69
C GLU A 392 11.23 -4.76 -6.68
N THR A 393 10.51 -3.72 -6.27
CA THR A 393 11.01 -2.34 -6.24
C THR A 393 12.22 -2.19 -5.30
N SER A 394 12.25 -2.93 -4.18
CA SER A 394 13.40 -2.92 -3.24
C SER A 394 14.70 -3.46 -3.84
N ARG A 395 14.68 -4.15 -4.98
CA ARG A 395 15.90 -4.61 -5.67
C ARG A 395 16.46 -3.56 -6.63
N GLU A 396 15.69 -2.51 -6.94
CA GLU A 396 16.14 -1.48 -7.86
C GLU A 396 17.26 -0.62 -7.24
N ARG A 397 18.37 -0.48 -7.96
CA ARG A 397 19.56 0.25 -7.45
C ARG A 397 19.35 1.76 -7.38
N SER A 398 18.56 2.33 -8.29
CA SER A 398 18.32 3.78 -8.36
C SER A 398 17.61 4.33 -7.11
N LEU A 399 16.80 3.50 -6.45
CA LEU A 399 16.00 3.92 -5.31
C LEU A 399 16.77 3.80 -4.00
N THR A 400 16.57 4.75 -3.10
CA THR A 400 17.10 4.69 -1.73
C THR A 400 16.02 4.35 -0.71
N GLU A 401 14.76 4.51 -1.10
CA GLU A 401 13.59 4.39 -0.24
C GLU A 401 12.43 3.74 -1.02
N VAL A 402 11.60 2.95 -0.34
CA VAL A 402 10.37 2.37 -0.92
C VAL A 402 9.16 2.68 -0.06
N THR A 403 7.96 2.65 -0.64
CA THR A 403 6.72 2.97 0.07
C THR A 403 5.86 1.74 0.35
N ILE A 404 5.31 1.65 1.57
CA ILE A 404 4.29 0.67 1.96
C ILE A 404 3.12 1.37 2.68
N GLY A 405 1.99 0.68 2.85
CA GLY A 405 0.87 1.17 3.64
C GLY A 405 -0.19 0.11 3.85
N SER A 406 -1.21 0.10 2.98
CA SER A 406 -2.39 -0.76 3.11
C SER A 406 -2.13 -2.28 3.11
N GLY A 407 -0.97 -2.73 2.65
CA GLY A 407 -0.56 -4.13 2.79
C GLY A 407 -0.39 -4.59 4.25
N ILE A 408 -0.13 -3.68 5.19
CA ILE A 408 0.02 -4.03 6.61
C ILE A 408 -1.31 -4.52 7.19
N LEU A 409 -2.40 -3.80 6.88
CA LEU A 409 -3.75 -4.21 7.25
C LEU A 409 -4.28 -5.35 6.36
N GLN A 410 -3.73 -5.48 5.14
CA GLN A 410 -4.08 -6.52 4.18
C GLN A 410 -5.59 -6.49 3.88
N SER A 411 -6.14 -5.41 3.31
CA SER A 411 -7.56 -5.37 2.90
C SER A 411 -7.85 -6.32 1.74
N ARG A 412 -9.12 -6.60 1.42
CA ARG A 412 -9.49 -7.66 0.47
C ARG A 412 -8.82 -7.51 -0.90
N LEU A 413 -8.68 -6.29 -1.43
CA LEU A 413 -8.00 -6.04 -2.72
C LEU A 413 -6.57 -6.60 -2.79
N PHE A 414 -5.89 -6.79 -1.66
CA PHE A 414 -4.55 -7.36 -1.60
C PHE A 414 -4.50 -8.88 -1.75
N ASP A 415 -5.63 -9.59 -1.64
CA ASP A 415 -5.69 -11.05 -1.78
C ASP A 415 -5.39 -11.50 -3.23
N TYR A 416 -5.44 -10.57 -4.19
CA TYR A 416 -5.21 -10.81 -5.61
C TYR A 416 -3.78 -10.50 -6.09
N TYR A 417 -2.84 -10.23 -5.18
CA TYR A 417 -1.43 -10.05 -5.51
C TYR A 417 -0.67 -11.36 -5.34
N ARG A 418 -0.08 -11.85 -6.44
CA ARG A 418 0.63 -13.14 -6.41
C ARG A 418 1.78 -13.16 -5.42
N ALA A 419 2.52 -12.07 -5.21
CA ALA A 419 3.69 -12.04 -4.33
C ALA A 419 3.38 -11.83 -2.84
N ASN A 420 2.10 -11.66 -2.48
CA ASN A 420 1.72 -11.23 -1.14
C ASN A 420 1.68 -12.36 -0.10
N GLU A 421 2.47 -12.26 0.96
CA GLU A 421 2.50 -13.24 2.05
C GLU A 421 1.76 -12.79 3.32
N CYS A 422 1.23 -11.57 3.31
CA CYS A 422 0.48 -11.01 4.42
C CYS A 422 -0.88 -11.71 4.56
N ILE A 423 -1.39 -11.75 5.79
CA ILE A 423 -2.74 -12.26 6.09
C ILE A 423 -3.63 -11.13 6.65
N PRO A 424 -4.96 -11.25 6.59
CA PRO A 424 -5.91 -10.25 7.10
C PRO A 424 -5.58 -9.79 8.53
N ALA A 425 -5.18 -8.52 8.72
CA ALA A 425 -4.95 -7.99 10.07
C ALA A 425 -6.20 -7.35 10.68
N PHE A 426 -7.22 -7.07 9.87
CA PHE A 426 -8.43 -6.38 10.33
C PHE A 426 -9.69 -6.78 9.56
N ALA A 427 -10.82 -6.58 10.22
CA ALA A 427 -12.18 -6.76 9.72
C ALA A 427 -13.13 -5.80 10.46
N PHE A 428 -14.35 -5.65 9.96
CA PHE A 428 -15.44 -5.05 10.72
C PHE A 428 -16.54 -6.08 10.96
N ALA A 429 -17.30 -5.91 12.04
CA ALA A 429 -18.40 -6.80 12.40
C ALA A 429 -19.73 -6.05 12.39
N LEU A 430 -20.77 -6.71 11.90
CA LEU A 430 -22.17 -6.31 12.03
C LEU A 430 -22.94 -7.41 12.75
N PHE A 431 -24.00 -7.05 13.50
CA PHE A 431 -24.84 -8.04 14.18
C PHE A 431 -26.09 -8.33 13.36
N VAL A 432 -26.50 -9.59 13.37
CA VAL A 432 -27.76 -10.02 12.77
C VAL A 432 -28.91 -9.44 13.57
N THR A 433 -29.75 -8.62 12.91
CA THR A 433 -30.92 -7.98 13.52
C THR A 433 -32.25 -8.50 12.99
N ARG A 434 -32.25 -9.18 11.82
CA ARG A 434 -33.47 -9.79 11.25
C ARG A 434 -33.20 -11.15 10.63
N LYS A 435 -34.23 -11.98 10.56
CA LYS A 435 -34.26 -13.26 9.83
C LYS A 435 -35.48 -13.28 8.89
N PRO A 436 -35.37 -12.71 7.68
CA PRO A 436 -36.51 -12.61 6.76
C PRO A 436 -37.08 -13.97 6.35
N ASP A 437 -36.22 -14.98 6.18
CA ASP A 437 -36.61 -16.35 5.85
C ASP A 437 -35.59 -17.39 6.39
N ALA A 438 -35.82 -18.68 6.11
CA ALA A 438 -35.00 -19.78 6.61
C ALA A 438 -33.54 -19.80 6.09
N ARG A 439 -33.24 -19.07 5.01
CA ARG A 439 -31.93 -19.03 4.35
C ARG A 439 -31.26 -17.67 4.43
N SER A 440 -31.92 -16.68 5.04
CA SER A 440 -31.44 -15.31 5.03
C SER A 440 -31.38 -14.68 6.42
N VAL A 441 -30.42 -13.78 6.58
CA VAL A 441 -30.29 -12.92 7.74
C VAL A 441 -29.99 -11.51 7.27
N THR A 442 -30.37 -10.51 8.05
CA THR A 442 -30.05 -9.12 7.75
C THR A 442 -29.28 -8.53 8.92
N CYS A 443 -28.15 -7.92 8.62
CA CYS A 443 -27.39 -7.12 9.56
C CYS A 443 -27.81 -5.65 9.46
N GLN A 444 -27.74 -4.92 10.58
CA GLN A 444 -27.85 -3.46 10.56
C GLN A 444 -26.53 -2.86 10.05
N SER A 445 -26.65 -1.85 9.18
CA SER A 445 -25.54 -1.15 8.51
C SER A 445 -24.72 -2.00 7.54
N GLY A 446 -23.58 -1.48 7.09
CA GLY A 446 -22.58 -2.19 6.27
C GLY A 446 -22.14 -1.49 5.00
N GLY A 447 -22.79 -0.37 4.61
CA GLY A 447 -22.53 0.44 3.40
C GLY A 447 -21.15 1.11 3.29
N PHE A 448 -20.11 0.50 3.85
CA PHE A 448 -18.71 0.93 3.79
C PHE A 448 -18.07 0.56 2.44
N ILE A 449 -18.65 1.08 1.36
CA ILE A 449 -18.19 0.87 -0.02
C ILE A 449 -16.91 1.65 -0.28
N ALA A 450 -15.92 1.00 -0.87
CA ALA A 450 -14.64 1.64 -1.16
C ALA A 450 -14.71 2.69 -2.29
N SER A 451 -14.02 3.81 -2.11
CA SER A 451 -13.86 4.88 -3.09
C SER A 451 -13.25 4.42 -4.43
N GLY A 452 -13.51 5.18 -5.49
CA GLY A 452 -12.96 4.98 -6.84
C GLY A 452 -14.05 4.65 -7.86
N ALA A 453 -13.65 4.12 -9.02
CA ALA A 453 -14.61 3.70 -10.05
C ALA A 453 -15.65 2.73 -9.47
N THR A 454 -16.92 2.96 -9.81
CA THR A 454 -18.05 2.17 -9.34
C THR A 454 -17.94 0.74 -9.88
N SER A 455 -17.67 -0.21 -9.00
CA SER A 455 -17.50 -1.61 -9.38
C SER A 455 -17.69 -2.57 -8.21
N SER A 456 -18.00 -3.83 -8.51
CA SER A 456 -18.30 -4.85 -7.49
C SER A 456 -17.12 -5.15 -6.57
N ASP A 457 -15.87 -4.95 -7.02
CA ASP A 457 -14.66 -5.14 -6.20
C ASP A 457 -14.46 -4.06 -5.12
N LYS A 458 -15.29 -3.00 -5.11
CA LYS A 458 -15.33 -1.96 -4.07
C LYS A 458 -16.17 -2.33 -2.87
N GLN A 459 -17.06 -3.30 -3.01
CA GLN A 459 -17.89 -3.73 -1.90
C GLN A 459 -17.05 -4.50 -0.88
N PRO A 460 -17.38 -4.42 0.42
CA PRO A 460 -16.92 -5.39 1.40
C PRO A 460 -17.30 -6.82 0.99
N THR A 461 -16.72 -7.81 1.65
CA THR A 461 -17.09 -9.22 1.45
C THR A 461 -17.32 -9.91 2.79
N PRO A 462 -18.38 -10.73 2.94
CA PRO A 462 -18.55 -11.59 4.11
C PRO A 462 -17.30 -12.45 4.32
N PHE A 463 -16.85 -12.53 5.56
CA PHE A 463 -15.62 -13.20 5.95
C PHE A 463 -15.88 -14.35 6.92
N LEU A 464 -16.58 -14.07 8.02
CA LEU A 464 -16.96 -15.08 9.00
C LEU A 464 -18.40 -14.84 9.51
N PRO A 465 -19.17 -15.90 9.79
CA PRO A 465 -18.84 -17.28 9.50
C PRO A 465 -18.83 -17.53 7.99
N ALA A 466 -18.13 -18.58 7.56
CA ALA A 466 -18.08 -18.95 6.15
C ALA A 466 -19.46 -19.41 5.65
N GLY A 467 -19.71 -19.27 4.34
CA GLY A 467 -20.91 -19.80 3.71
C GLY A 467 -22.09 -18.83 3.62
N TYR A 468 -21.84 -17.53 3.80
CA TYR A 468 -22.79 -16.45 3.55
C TYR A 468 -22.31 -15.56 2.39
N SER A 469 -23.24 -15.06 1.57
CA SER A 469 -22.99 -14.05 0.54
C SER A 469 -24.06 -12.95 0.58
N THR A 470 -23.80 -11.83 -0.08
CA THR A 470 -24.86 -10.86 -0.39
C THR A 470 -25.78 -11.39 -1.50
N TYR A 471 -26.93 -10.74 -1.69
CA TYR A 471 -27.78 -10.95 -2.86
C TYR A 471 -27.17 -10.27 -4.10
N ALA A 472 -27.67 -10.64 -5.29
CA ALA A 472 -27.19 -10.06 -6.55
C ALA A 472 -27.65 -8.61 -6.75
N HIS A 473 -28.87 -8.28 -6.29
CA HIS A 473 -29.50 -6.97 -6.46
C HIS A 473 -29.58 -6.16 -5.16
N GLU A 474 -29.19 -6.76 -4.04
CA GLU A 474 -29.18 -6.12 -2.73
C GLU A 474 -27.85 -6.44 -2.02
N GLY A 475 -27.07 -5.40 -1.74
CA GLY A 475 -25.71 -5.50 -1.23
C GLY A 475 -25.52 -4.78 0.10
N PHE A 476 -24.32 -4.24 0.30
CA PHE A 476 -23.97 -3.47 1.48
C PHE A 476 -24.63 -2.08 1.46
N GLY A 477 -25.72 -1.92 2.20
CA GLY A 477 -26.42 -0.65 2.37
C GLY A 477 -26.02 0.07 3.67
N GLU A 478 -26.17 1.39 3.69
CA GLU A 478 -25.92 2.20 4.89
C GLU A 478 -26.75 1.76 6.10
N VAL A 479 -28.01 1.37 5.83
CA VAL A 479 -28.99 0.98 6.86
C VAL A 479 -28.99 -0.53 7.10
N GLN A 480 -28.80 -1.34 6.06
CA GLN A 480 -28.89 -2.79 6.16
C GLN A 480 -27.98 -3.52 5.17
N THR A 481 -27.56 -4.71 5.57
CA THR A 481 -26.83 -5.66 4.73
C THR A 481 -27.48 -7.03 4.85
N PRO A 482 -28.31 -7.44 3.87
CA PRO A 482 -28.88 -8.78 3.82
C PRO A 482 -27.86 -9.80 3.32
N LEU A 483 -27.91 -10.99 3.89
CA LEU A 483 -27.04 -12.11 3.59
C LEU A 483 -27.86 -13.37 3.38
N VAL A 484 -27.43 -14.18 2.44
CA VAL A 484 -28.01 -15.48 2.12
C VAL A 484 -27.01 -16.59 2.41
N SER A 485 -27.49 -17.69 3.00
CA SER A 485 -26.70 -18.91 3.20
C SER A 485 -26.46 -19.62 1.86
N CYS A 486 -25.20 -19.85 1.51
CA CYS A 486 -24.78 -20.51 0.27
C CYS A 486 -24.27 -21.93 0.50
N SER A 487 -23.77 -22.22 1.71
CA SER A 487 -23.20 -23.52 2.07
C SER A 487 -24.24 -24.46 2.69
N ARG A 488 -23.92 -25.76 2.79
CA ARG A 488 -24.77 -26.73 3.50
C ARG A 488 -24.64 -26.50 5.01
N GLU A 489 -23.43 -26.23 5.46
CA GLU A 489 -23.05 -26.01 6.85
C GLU A 489 -23.80 -24.80 7.44
N ALA A 490 -23.82 -23.67 6.72
CA ALA A 490 -24.54 -22.46 7.15
C ALA A 490 -26.07 -22.65 7.17
N ARG A 491 -26.61 -23.59 6.39
CA ARG A 491 -28.03 -23.96 6.41
C ARG A 491 -28.38 -24.88 7.58
N GLN A 492 -27.45 -25.74 7.98
CA GLN A 492 -27.62 -26.65 9.11
C GLN A 492 -27.46 -25.93 10.45
N THR A 493 -26.56 -24.94 10.51
CA THR A 493 -26.31 -24.11 11.70
C THR A 493 -26.54 -22.64 11.36
N PRO A 494 -27.80 -22.20 11.19
CA PRO A 494 -28.09 -20.83 10.79
C PRO A 494 -27.77 -19.84 11.92
N LEU A 495 -27.28 -18.67 11.54
CA LEU A 495 -27.07 -17.54 12.46
C LEU A 495 -28.35 -17.17 13.24
N ALA A 496 -28.17 -16.84 14.53
CA ALA A 496 -29.20 -16.33 15.41
C ALA A 496 -29.20 -14.79 15.43
N LEU A 497 -30.27 -14.19 15.97
CA LEU A 497 -30.30 -12.76 16.25
C LEU A 497 -29.19 -12.41 17.26
N GLY A 498 -28.50 -11.29 17.03
CA GLY A 498 -27.34 -10.86 17.81
C GLY A 498 -26.02 -11.53 17.42
N ASP A 499 -26.02 -12.54 16.56
CA ASP A 499 -24.76 -13.13 16.13
C ASP A 499 -23.94 -12.17 15.27
N PRO A 500 -22.62 -12.09 15.48
CA PRO A 500 -21.75 -11.27 14.67
C PRO A 500 -21.51 -11.91 13.30
N VAL A 501 -21.42 -11.07 12.28
CA VAL A 501 -20.87 -11.40 10.97
C VAL A 501 -19.70 -10.46 10.71
N PHE A 502 -18.53 -11.03 10.43
CA PHE A 502 -17.32 -10.27 10.11
C PHE A 502 -17.19 -10.11 8.60
N PHE A 503 -16.69 -8.95 8.19
CA PHE A 503 -16.54 -8.54 6.80
C PHE A 503 -15.15 -7.98 6.55
N ARG A 504 -14.65 -8.24 5.35
CA ARG A 504 -13.38 -7.71 4.87
C ARG A 504 -13.66 -6.50 4.01
N PRO A 505 -13.15 -5.30 4.35
CA PRO A 505 -13.32 -4.13 3.51
C PRO A 505 -12.47 -4.26 2.25
N ALA A 506 -12.89 -3.64 1.16
CA ALA A 506 -12.13 -3.65 -0.09
C ALA A 506 -10.79 -2.90 0.05
N LYS A 507 -10.80 -1.71 0.67
CA LYS A 507 -9.63 -0.86 0.96
C LYS A 507 -9.44 -0.65 2.46
N ALA A 508 -8.20 -0.35 2.86
CA ALA A 508 -7.81 -0.28 4.26
C ALA A 508 -8.30 0.98 5.01
N GLY A 509 -7.94 2.17 4.51
CA GLY A 509 -8.09 3.39 5.29
C GLY A 509 -9.52 3.92 5.43
N GLU A 510 -10.47 3.48 4.60
CA GLU A 510 -11.79 4.13 4.51
C GLU A 510 -12.69 3.84 5.70
N LEU A 511 -12.54 2.68 6.36
CA LEU A 511 -13.27 2.41 7.60
C LEU A 511 -12.96 3.46 8.67
N ALA A 512 -11.74 4.00 8.72
CA ALA A 512 -11.37 5.01 9.71
C ALA A 512 -12.15 6.34 9.55
N GLU A 513 -12.81 6.57 8.40
CA GLU A 513 -13.69 7.72 8.19
C GLU A 513 -15.10 7.49 8.75
N HIS A 514 -15.46 6.25 9.05
CA HIS A 514 -16.78 5.87 9.57
C HIS A 514 -16.73 5.51 11.06
N PHE A 515 -15.62 4.93 11.52
CA PHE A 515 -15.43 4.49 12.89
C PHE A 515 -14.53 5.48 13.64
N ARG A 516 -14.91 5.84 14.87
CA ARG A 516 -14.08 6.68 15.76
C ARG A 516 -12.92 5.89 16.37
N GLU A 517 -13.08 4.58 16.50
CA GLU A 517 -12.12 3.72 17.20
C GLU A 517 -12.00 2.37 16.53
N TYR A 518 -10.81 1.79 16.64
CA TYR A 518 -10.51 0.41 16.24
C TYR A 518 -10.25 -0.44 17.48
N HIS A 519 -11.03 -1.52 17.67
CA HIS A 519 -10.78 -2.46 18.75
C HIS A 519 -9.59 -3.36 18.42
N LEU A 520 -8.82 -3.71 19.44
CA LEU A 520 -7.58 -4.47 19.32
C LEU A 520 -7.71 -5.84 19.96
N LYS A 521 -7.06 -6.83 19.37
CA LYS A 521 -6.87 -8.16 19.96
C LYS A 521 -5.45 -8.69 19.77
N ARG A 522 -5.02 -9.58 20.66
CA ARG A 522 -3.91 -10.53 20.46
C ARG A 522 -4.40 -11.93 20.74
N GLY A 523 -4.21 -12.84 19.78
CA GLY A 523 -4.85 -14.15 19.81
C GLY A 523 -6.37 -14.03 20.05
N ASN A 524 -6.81 -14.54 21.21
CA ASN A 524 -8.21 -14.57 21.66
C ASN A 524 -8.50 -13.63 22.83
N ARG A 525 -7.66 -12.61 23.05
CA ARG A 525 -7.83 -11.62 24.11
C ARG A 525 -8.04 -10.25 23.49
N ALA A 526 -9.06 -9.54 23.97
CA ALA A 526 -9.24 -8.13 23.65
C ALA A 526 -8.26 -7.29 24.45
N LEU A 527 -7.76 -6.22 23.85
CA LEU A 527 -6.79 -5.33 24.47
C LEU A 527 -7.36 -3.95 24.83
N GLY A 528 -8.48 -3.56 24.21
CA GLY A 528 -9.00 -2.20 24.26
C GLY A 528 -9.26 -1.66 22.85
N SER A 529 -9.30 -0.34 22.70
CA SER A 529 -9.45 0.33 21.41
C SER A 529 -8.50 1.52 21.26
N VAL A 530 -8.26 1.92 20.01
CA VAL A 530 -7.43 3.08 19.65
C VAL A 530 -8.18 4.00 18.70
N ARG A 531 -7.98 5.31 18.86
CA ARG A 531 -8.67 6.34 18.08
C ARG A 531 -8.20 6.40 16.63
N THR A 532 -9.15 6.50 15.73
CA THR A 532 -8.92 6.87 14.32
C THR A 532 -8.78 8.39 14.19
N TYR A 533 -8.40 8.91 13.03
CA TYR A 533 -8.48 10.35 12.76
C TYR A 533 -9.86 10.94 13.08
N ARG A 534 -10.94 10.24 12.70
CA ARG A 534 -12.31 10.63 13.07
C ARG A 534 -12.53 10.65 14.59
N GLY A 535 -11.93 9.70 15.30
CA GLY A 535 -11.95 9.65 16.76
C GLY A 535 -11.33 10.89 17.42
N HIS A 536 -10.25 11.42 16.81
CA HIS A 536 -9.60 12.68 17.18
C HIS A 536 -10.28 13.92 16.59
N GLU A 537 -11.48 13.77 16.02
CA GLU A 537 -12.26 14.85 15.40
C GLU A 537 -11.51 15.52 14.23
N GLN A 538 -10.59 14.77 13.63
CA GLN A 538 -9.83 15.18 12.46
C GLN A 538 -10.47 14.63 11.19
N LYS A 539 -10.55 15.48 10.17
CA LYS A 539 -10.93 15.12 8.81
C LYS A 539 -10.04 15.88 7.85
N PHE A 540 -9.21 15.15 7.12
CA PHE A 540 -8.32 15.75 6.11
C PHE A 540 -8.73 15.38 4.66
N PHE A 541 -9.83 14.62 4.49
CA PHE A 541 -10.42 14.23 3.21
C PHE A 541 -11.65 15.06 2.85
#